data_AF-A0A3D2RR32-F1
#
_entry.id   AF-A0A3D2RR32-F1
#
_cell.length_a   1.000
_cell.length_b   1.000
_cell.length_c   1.000
_cell.angle_alpha   90.00
_cell.angle_beta   90.00
_cell.angle_gamma   90.00
#
_symmetry.space_group_name_H-M   'P 1'
#
loop_
_entity.id
_entity.type
_entity.pdbx_description
1 polymer ?
#
loop_
_entity_poly.entity_id
_entity_poly.type
_entity_poly.pdbx_seq_one_letter_code
_entity_poly.pdbx_strand_id
1 'polypeptide(L)'
;MGHGSETYNTTNFYQRNQVKWRAWITPETPVPTPYTDEYLGVVGLFEGGQHRLSDHFRPTARGCLMGAGAFGVQHLCPICVQRTILKHYDLVNPIERITPTQTEMQIEGETSIHFQVIHLKPEPNTQKTEWRLNGKVIAVNVNQVEITLGSTDHYQLTFSLADKTKWIRPDPPYAAYPLHQVSWIIKNSNPIHDSLPLEIELEATNPSFLGHDGQIQSQVSGGTPPYEYIWSNGSQDPFLSDLSAGTYELRVVDQHFDYATTSYQLEQKSKLDIDLRSVWTKNGWKVDLNLESDEKLNCWWSTGA
;
A
#
# COMPACT_ATOMS: atom_id res chain seq x y z
N MET A 1 36.92 -9.32 4.31
CA MET A 1 37.00 -7.85 4.53
C MET A 1 35.65 -7.29 4.12
N GLY A 2 34.87 -6.82 5.10
CA GLY A 2 33.41 -6.71 5.00
C GLY A 2 32.93 -5.70 3.98
N HIS A 3 32.02 -6.13 3.11
CA HIS A 3 31.13 -5.25 2.36
C HIS A 3 30.49 -4.26 3.35
N GLY A 4 30.73 -2.96 3.17
CA GLY A 4 30.10 -1.91 3.96
C GLY A 4 28.59 -2.05 3.81
N SER A 5 27.96 -2.63 4.82
CA SER A 5 26.55 -2.97 4.80
C SER A 5 25.74 -1.70 5.01
N GLU A 6 24.84 -1.39 4.08
CA GLU A 6 23.85 -0.34 4.30
C GLU A 6 23.10 -0.57 5.62
N THR A 7 22.81 0.50 6.35
CA THR A 7 21.91 0.45 7.52
C THR A 7 20.53 1.02 7.16
N TYR A 8 19.67 1.22 8.16
CA TYR A 8 18.35 1.87 7.98
C TYR A 8 18.45 3.38 7.80
N ASN A 9 19.50 3.99 8.35
CA ASN A 9 19.72 5.45 8.35
C ASN A 9 20.98 5.85 7.58
N THR A 10 21.56 4.95 6.79
CA THR A 10 22.65 5.25 5.86
C THR A 10 22.51 4.43 4.59
N THR A 11 22.97 4.96 3.46
CA THR A 11 22.96 4.28 2.15
C THR A 11 24.15 4.72 1.32
N ASN A 12 24.58 3.91 0.36
CA ASN A 12 25.53 4.27 -0.68
C ASN A 12 24.85 4.50 -2.05
N PHE A 13 23.51 4.43 -2.11
CA PHE A 13 22.76 4.75 -3.33
C PHE A 13 22.56 6.25 -3.49
N TYR A 14 22.65 6.74 -4.74
CA TYR A 14 22.44 8.14 -5.11
C TYR A 14 21.09 8.38 -5.82
N GLN A 15 20.44 7.32 -6.31
CA GLN A 15 19.14 7.43 -6.97
C GLN A 15 18.03 7.43 -5.93
N ARG A 16 17.14 8.44 -5.96
CA ARG A 16 16.04 8.61 -4.98
C ARG A 16 15.20 7.34 -4.81
N ASN A 17 14.88 6.63 -5.88
CA ASN A 17 14.09 5.40 -5.84
C ASN A 17 14.76 4.26 -5.04
N GLN A 18 16.10 4.24 -4.95
CA GLN A 18 16.88 3.26 -4.20
C GLN A 18 17.06 3.65 -2.72
N VAL A 19 16.83 4.91 -2.35
CA VAL A 19 16.99 5.39 -0.98
C VAL A 19 15.90 4.81 -0.07
N LYS A 20 16.31 4.18 1.04
CA LYS A 20 15.38 3.52 1.98
C LYS A 20 14.36 4.46 2.60
N TRP A 21 14.74 5.70 2.90
CA TRP A 21 13.86 6.72 3.47
C TRP A 21 13.30 7.69 2.43
N ARG A 22 13.30 7.34 1.14
CA ARG A 22 12.91 8.24 0.03
C ARG A 22 11.57 8.97 0.20
N ALA A 23 10.57 8.36 0.83
CA ALA A 23 9.27 9.02 1.01
C ALA A 23 9.26 10.06 2.15
N TRP A 24 10.30 10.14 2.96
CA TRP A 24 10.52 11.27 3.86
C TRP A 24 11.13 12.47 3.13
N ILE A 25 11.73 12.26 1.96
CA ILE A 25 12.35 13.32 1.18
C ILE A 25 11.24 13.95 0.32
N THR A 26 10.97 15.23 0.52
CA THR A 26 9.97 15.92 -0.31
C THR A 26 10.37 15.88 -1.79
N PRO A 27 9.41 15.89 -2.73
CA PRO A 27 9.72 15.84 -4.16
C PRO A 27 10.72 16.92 -4.60
N GLU A 28 10.65 18.10 -3.99
CA GLU A 28 11.44 19.29 -4.31
C GLU A 28 12.87 19.24 -3.74
N THR A 29 13.11 18.44 -2.70
CA THR A 29 14.43 18.38 -2.04
C THR A 29 15.46 17.75 -2.98
N PRO A 30 16.60 18.38 -3.31
CA PRO A 30 17.61 17.79 -4.21
C PRO A 30 18.23 16.49 -3.66
N VAL A 31 18.65 15.60 -4.56
CA VAL A 31 19.32 14.33 -4.24
C VAL A 31 20.56 14.17 -5.14
N PRO A 32 21.80 14.20 -4.61
CA PRO A 32 22.18 14.44 -3.21
C PRO A 32 21.74 15.82 -2.69
N THR A 33 21.45 15.91 -1.39
CA THR A 33 20.96 17.13 -0.77
C THR A 33 22.13 18.01 -0.32
N PRO A 34 22.19 19.28 -0.77
CA PRO A 34 23.30 20.17 -0.44
C PRO A 34 23.22 20.68 1.00
N TYR A 35 24.37 21.02 1.56
CA TYR A 35 24.51 21.59 2.90
C TYR A 35 24.24 23.12 2.91
N THR A 36 23.08 23.54 2.42
CA THR A 36 22.61 24.93 2.47
C THR A 36 21.57 25.11 3.57
N ASP A 37 21.46 26.33 4.14
CA ASP A 37 20.52 26.62 5.25
C ASP A 37 19.07 26.24 4.93
N GLU A 38 18.67 26.32 3.66
CA GLU A 38 17.38 25.87 3.15
C GLU A 38 17.08 24.40 3.49
N TYR A 39 18.07 23.51 3.39
CA TYR A 39 17.87 22.07 3.56
C TYR A 39 18.35 21.53 4.91
N LEU A 40 19.03 22.32 5.75
CA LEU A 40 19.57 21.80 7.02
C LEU A 40 18.51 21.22 7.97
N GLY A 41 17.26 21.68 7.86
CA GLY A 41 16.12 21.24 8.67
C GLY A 41 15.25 20.15 8.05
N VAL A 42 15.50 19.75 6.80
CA VAL A 42 14.66 18.76 6.11
C VAL A 42 15.29 17.37 6.13
N VAL A 43 14.49 16.36 5.77
CA VAL A 43 15.01 15.03 5.46
C VAL A 43 15.47 15.00 4.01
N GLY A 44 16.71 14.56 3.79
CA GLY A 44 17.34 14.52 2.48
C GLY A 44 18.31 13.35 2.34
N LEU A 45 19.19 13.45 1.34
CA LEU A 45 20.29 12.54 1.07
C LEU A 45 21.61 13.30 1.24
N PHE A 46 22.03 13.54 2.48
CA PHE A 46 23.22 14.34 2.80
C PHE A 46 24.47 13.47 2.77
N GLU A 47 25.52 13.94 2.10
CA GLU A 47 26.77 13.20 1.99
C GLU A 47 27.53 13.14 3.34
N GLY A 48 28.16 12.01 3.61
CA GLY A 48 28.85 11.71 4.85
C GLY A 48 28.05 10.80 5.78
N GLY A 49 28.56 9.60 6.03
CA GLY A 49 27.92 8.58 6.86
C GLY A 49 28.81 7.36 7.06
N GLN A 50 28.55 6.54 8.09
CA GLN A 50 29.33 5.33 8.40
C GLN A 50 30.87 5.52 8.37
N HIS A 51 31.36 6.60 8.98
CA HIS A 51 32.80 6.93 9.00
C HIS A 51 33.42 7.27 7.64
N ARG A 52 32.61 7.58 6.62
CA ARG A 52 33.05 8.04 5.29
C ARG A 52 32.53 9.44 5.02
N LEU A 53 33.37 10.26 4.38
CA LEU A 53 33.03 11.64 4.01
C LEU A 53 32.35 11.73 2.64
N SER A 54 32.58 10.75 1.75
CA SER A 54 31.99 10.67 0.41
C SER A 54 31.32 9.31 0.17
N ASP A 55 30.48 9.25 -0.85
CA ASP A 55 29.86 8.02 -1.38
C ASP A 55 28.93 7.29 -0.40
N HIS A 56 28.64 7.91 0.75
CA HIS A 56 27.72 7.43 1.77
C HIS A 56 26.85 8.58 2.22
N PHE A 57 25.57 8.31 2.41
CA PHE A 57 24.58 9.33 2.68
C PHE A 57 23.83 9.04 3.97
N ARG A 58 23.38 10.12 4.62
CA ARG A 58 22.57 10.12 5.84
C ARG A 58 21.31 10.97 5.66
N PRO A 59 20.25 10.72 6.44
CA PRO A 59 18.94 11.34 6.22
C PRO A 59 18.85 12.81 6.63
N THR A 60 19.69 13.29 7.56
CA THR A 60 19.65 14.68 8.01
C THR A 60 21.06 15.26 8.10
N ALA A 61 21.19 16.56 7.79
CA ALA A 61 22.45 17.28 7.88
C ALA A 61 22.96 17.40 9.33
N ARG A 62 22.02 17.61 10.27
CA ARG A 62 22.25 17.80 11.71
C ARG A 62 21.16 17.08 12.52
N GLY A 63 21.28 17.07 13.85
CA GLY A 63 20.18 16.67 14.74
C GLY A 63 19.89 15.16 14.81
N CYS A 64 20.93 14.32 14.74
CA CYS A 64 20.78 12.89 15.04
C CYS A 64 21.86 12.41 16.00
N LEU A 65 21.44 11.76 17.09
CA LEU A 65 22.33 11.08 18.03
C LEU A 65 23.25 10.04 17.34
N MET A 66 22.82 9.47 16.21
CA MET A 66 23.59 8.49 15.43
C MET A 66 24.64 9.14 14.48
N GLY A 67 24.72 10.47 14.42
CA GLY A 67 25.62 11.20 13.54
C GLY A 67 26.97 11.55 14.19
N ALA A 68 28.03 11.63 13.39
CA ALA A 68 29.30 12.22 13.83
C ALA A 68 29.08 13.72 14.12
N GLY A 69 29.47 14.17 15.32
CA GLY A 69 29.25 15.55 15.78
C GLY A 69 27.99 15.75 16.64
N ALA A 70 27.40 14.70 17.22
CA ALA A 70 26.26 14.76 18.13
C ALA A 70 26.52 15.49 19.48
N PHE A 71 27.54 16.35 19.56
CA PHE A 71 27.81 17.17 20.74
C PHE A 71 26.62 18.11 20.97
N GLY A 72 25.86 17.87 22.05
CA GLY A 72 24.65 18.62 22.38
C GLY A 72 23.36 18.14 21.71
N VAL A 73 23.39 17.10 20.85
CA VAL A 73 22.18 16.51 20.26
C VAL A 73 21.64 15.42 21.18
N GLN A 74 20.41 15.60 21.68
CA GLN A 74 19.74 14.66 22.59
C GLN A 74 18.58 13.89 21.94
N HIS A 75 18.42 13.96 20.61
CA HIS A 75 17.33 13.32 19.90
C HIS A 75 17.80 12.53 18.67
N LEU A 76 16.99 11.54 18.29
CA LEU A 76 17.13 10.81 17.04
C LEU A 76 16.49 11.61 15.89
N CYS A 77 17.05 11.50 14.68
CA CYS A 77 16.38 12.03 13.50
C CYS A 77 15.10 11.22 13.18
N PRO A 78 14.19 11.73 12.31
CA PRO A 78 12.91 11.08 12.04
C PRO A 78 13.04 9.61 11.61
N ILE A 79 14.06 9.28 10.81
CA ILE A 79 14.32 7.92 10.30
C ILE A 79 14.77 6.99 11.42
N CYS A 80 15.61 7.48 12.32
CA CYS A 80 16.05 6.72 13.48
C CYS A 80 14.92 6.55 14.50
N VAL A 81 14.09 7.58 14.74
CA VAL A 81 12.88 7.48 15.58
C VAL A 81 11.94 6.44 15.01
N GLN A 82 11.62 6.53 13.70
CA GLN A 82 10.79 5.54 13.02
C GLN A 82 11.35 4.15 13.25
N ARG A 83 12.65 3.92 12.98
CA ARG A 83 13.26 2.60 13.13
C ARG A 83 13.16 2.07 14.56
N THR A 84 13.34 2.93 15.57
CA THR A 84 13.17 2.55 16.97
C THR A 84 11.73 2.15 17.28
N ILE A 85 10.74 2.92 16.82
CA ILE A 85 9.32 2.60 16.98
C ILE A 85 9.00 1.26 16.31
N LEU A 86 9.40 1.08 15.06
CA LEU A 86 9.17 -0.17 14.32
C LEU A 86 9.81 -1.36 15.03
N LYS A 87 11.05 -1.19 15.53
CA LYS A 87 11.74 -2.25 16.25
C LYS A 87 11.08 -2.58 17.59
N HIS A 88 10.42 -1.62 18.24
CA HIS A 88 9.64 -1.88 19.44
C HIS A 88 8.45 -2.79 19.13
N TYR A 89 7.70 -2.48 18.06
CA TYR A 89 6.57 -3.30 17.61
C TYR A 89 7.00 -4.68 17.04
N ASP A 90 8.24 -4.83 16.53
CA ASP A 90 8.81 -6.15 16.19
C ASP A 90 9.02 -7.04 17.43
N LEU A 91 9.17 -6.44 18.61
CA LEU A 91 9.52 -7.14 19.85
C LEU A 91 8.33 -7.31 20.79
N VAL A 92 7.28 -6.52 20.60
CA VAL A 92 6.12 -6.47 21.48
C VAL A 92 4.86 -6.54 20.63
N ASN A 93 4.00 -7.53 20.87
CA ASN A 93 2.66 -7.51 20.33
C ASN A 93 1.84 -6.48 21.15
N PRO A 94 1.39 -5.37 20.55
CA PRO A 94 0.62 -4.38 21.28
C PRO A 94 -0.76 -4.91 21.69
N ILE A 95 -1.26 -5.97 21.06
CA ILE A 95 -2.52 -6.62 21.45
C ILE A 95 -2.24 -7.59 22.60
N GLU A 96 -2.72 -7.26 23.79
CA GLU A 96 -2.49 -8.02 25.01
C GLU A 96 -3.54 -9.12 25.22
N ARG A 97 -4.81 -8.80 24.96
CA ARG A 97 -5.92 -9.71 25.17
C ARG A 97 -7.05 -9.42 24.20
N ILE A 98 -7.70 -10.49 23.77
CA ILE A 98 -8.89 -10.44 22.92
C ILE A 98 -10.04 -11.17 23.60
N THR A 99 -11.25 -10.76 23.26
CA THR A 99 -12.50 -11.39 23.66
C THR A 99 -13.43 -11.37 22.44
N PRO A 100 -14.02 -12.50 22.04
CA PRO A 100 -13.72 -13.87 22.48
C PRO A 100 -12.27 -14.28 22.20
N THR A 101 -11.71 -15.18 23.00
CA THR A 101 -10.35 -15.72 22.77
C THR A 101 -10.30 -16.71 21.62
N GLN A 102 -11.42 -17.39 21.34
CA GLN A 102 -11.56 -18.29 20.21
C GLN A 102 -11.81 -17.46 18.93
N THR A 103 -10.92 -17.58 17.95
CA THR A 103 -10.99 -16.86 16.67
C THR A 103 -11.76 -17.60 15.59
N GLU A 104 -12.12 -18.87 15.81
CA GLU A 104 -12.99 -19.64 14.90
C GLU A 104 -14.24 -20.06 15.66
N MET A 105 -15.39 -19.52 15.29
CA MET A 105 -16.64 -19.70 16.04
C MET A 105 -17.75 -20.27 15.15
N GLN A 106 -18.70 -20.93 15.78
CA GLN A 106 -19.93 -21.40 15.17
C GLN A 106 -21.10 -20.72 15.88
N ILE A 107 -22.07 -20.22 15.12
CA ILE A 107 -23.34 -19.72 15.62
C ILE A 107 -24.49 -20.39 14.87
N GLU A 108 -25.69 -20.27 15.40
CA GLU A 108 -26.91 -20.73 14.75
C GLU A 108 -27.94 -19.60 14.80
N GLY A 109 -28.46 -19.19 13.65
CA GLY A 109 -29.44 -18.10 13.59
C GLY A 109 -28.85 -16.75 13.98
N GLU A 110 -29.69 -15.92 14.62
CA GLU A 110 -29.32 -14.59 15.08
C GLU A 110 -28.62 -14.70 16.43
N THR A 111 -27.41 -14.13 16.53
CA THR A 111 -26.63 -14.14 17.75
C THR A 111 -25.88 -12.81 17.90
N SER A 112 -26.04 -12.16 19.06
CA SER A 112 -25.22 -11.01 19.44
C SER A 112 -23.98 -11.46 20.19
N ILE A 113 -22.81 -11.02 19.72
CA ILE A 113 -21.51 -11.33 20.34
C ILE A 113 -20.79 -10.02 20.69
N HIS A 114 -20.26 -9.97 21.91
CA HIS A 114 -19.39 -8.89 22.36
C HIS A 114 -17.93 -9.19 22.00
N PHE A 115 -17.30 -8.26 21.30
CA PHE A 115 -15.88 -8.30 20.97
C PHE A 115 -15.12 -7.18 21.68
N GLN A 116 -13.96 -7.50 22.22
CA GLN A 116 -13.08 -6.54 22.87
C GLN A 116 -11.62 -6.87 22.60
N VAL A 117 -10.83 -5.82 22.37
CA VAL A 117 -9.37 -5.90 22.27
C VAL A 117 -8.75 -4.95 23.28
N ILE A 118 -7.90 -5.51 24.13
CA ILE A 118 -7.05 -4.75 25.05
C ILE A 118 -5.68 -4.66 24.41
N HIS A 119 -5.18 -3.44 24.29
CA HIS A 119 -3.90 -3.16 23.68
C HIS A 119 -3.13 -2.09 24.46
N LEU A 120 -1.81 -2.16 24.37
CA LEU A 120 -0.89 -1.16 24.91
C LEU A 120 -1.18 0.21 24.31
N LYS A 121 -1.27 1.25 25.15
CA LYS A 121 -1.48 2.63 24.73
C LYS A 121 -0.20 3.44 24.99
N PRO A 122 0.53 3.88 23.95
CA PRO A 122 1.68 4.76 24.14
C PRO A 122 1.23 6.13 24.63
N GLU A 123 2.16 6.90 25.22
CA GLU A 123 1.92 8.29 25.61
C GLU A 123 2.83 9.24 24.79
N PRO A 124 2.26 10.21 24.04
CA PRO A 124 0.83 10.41 23.81
C PRO A 124 0.23 9.27 22.98
N ASN A 125 -1.06 8.98 23.16
CA ASN A 125 -1.72 7.90 22.41
C ASN A 125 -1.95 8.29 20.95
N THR A 126 -1.09 7.76 20.08
CA THR A 126 -1.09 7.97 18.63
C THR A 126 -1.68 6.81 17.85
N GLN A 127 -2.16 5.76 18.55
CA GLN A 127 -2.74 4.60 17.91
C GLN A 127 -4.15 4.88 17.40
N LYS A 128 -4.49 4.20 16.31
CA LYS A 128 -5.79 4.18 15.66
C LYS A 128 -6.26 2.74 15.52
N THR A 129 -7.52 2.51 15.85
CA THR A 129 -8.16 1.20 15.75
C THR A 129 -9.29 1.23 14.73
N GLU A 130 -9.51 0.10 14.07
CA GLU A 130 -10.58 -0.06 13.09
C GLU A 130 -11.14 -1.48 13.17
N TRP A 131 -12.47 -1.60 13.21
CA TRP A 131 -13.21 -2.85 13.14
C TRP A 131 -13.86 -2.96 11.77
N ARG A 132 -13.62 -4.09 11.09
CA ARG A 132 -14.25 -4.42 9.81
C ARG A 132 -15.01 -5.74 9.90
N LEU A 133 -16.25 -5.77 9.45
CA LEU A 133 -17.04 -6.99 9.29
C LEU A 133 -17.18 -7.28 7.79
N ASN A 134 -16.67 -8.42 7.35
CA ASN A 134 -16.61 -8.82 5.94
C ASN A 134 -15.93 -7.78 5.01
N GLY A 135 -15.08 -6.93 5.59
CA GLY A 135 -14.36 -5.86 4.88
C GLY A 135 -14.97 -4.47 5.05
N LYS A 136 -16.26 -4.38 5.42
CA LYS A 136 -16.95 -3.11 5.70
C LYS A 136 -16.57 -2.55 7.06
N VAL A 137 -16.23 -1.27 7.13
CA VAL A 137 -15.89 -0.61 8.41
C VAL A 137 -17.15 -0.46 9.26
N ILE A 138 -17.12 -0.98 10.48
CA ILE A 138 -18.24 -0.89 11.43
C ILE A 138 -17.94 0.01 12.62
N ALA A 139 -16.66 0.21 12.97
CA ALA A 139 -16.27 1.11 14.05
C ALA A 139 -14.80 1.54 13.93
N VAL A 140 -14.49 2.76 14.36
CA VAL A 140 -13.14 3.32 14.39
C VAL A 140 -12.85 3.95 15.75
N ASN A 141 -11.59 3.89 16.18
CA ASN A 141 -11.11 4.47 17.45
C ASN A 141 -11.83 3.94 18.71
N VAL A 142 -12.32 2.70 18.65
CA VAL A 142 -12.92 2.00 19.79
C VAL A 142 -12.27 0.63 19.97
N ASN A 143 -12.27 0.15 21.21
CA ASN A 143 -11.61 -1.09 21.60
C ASN A 143 -12.58 -2.25 21.80
N GLN A 144 -13.87 -2.01 21.61
CA GLN A 144 -14.91 -3.01 21.76
C GLN A 144 -16.09 -2.68 20.86
N VAL A 145 -16.80 -3.72 20.44
CA VAL A 145 -18.02 -3.66 19.64
C VAL A 145 -18.96 -4.77 20.09
N GLU A 146 -20.26 -4.53 19.95
CA GLU A 146 -21.29 -5.57 20.08
C GLU A 146 -21.92 -5.73 18.71
N ILE A 147 -21.92 -6.96 18.19
CA ILE A 147 -22.35 -7.24 16.82
C ILE A 147 -23.43 -8.31 16.85
N THR A 148 -24.57 -8.00 16.27
CA THR A 148 -25.62 -8.97 15.95
C THR A 148 -25.31 -9.58 14.59
N LEU A 149 -25.08 -10.89 14.58
CA LEU A 149 -24.80 -11.72 13.42
C LEU A 149 -26.01 -12.61 13.15
N GLY A 150 -26.23 -13.03 11.91
CA GLY A 150 -27.29 -14.00 11.60
C GLY A 150 -27.77 -14.01 10.16
N SER A 151 -27.48 -12.96 9.40
CA SER A 151 -27.97 -12.78 8.04
C SER A 151 -27.27 -13.61 6.95
N THR A 152 -25.96 -13.81 7.03
CA THR A 152 -25.16 -14.68 6.14
C THR A 152 -24.57 -15.88 6.90
N ASP A 153 -24.06 -16.87 6.15
CA ASP A 153 -23.47 -18.12 6.64
C ASP A 153 -21.99 -17.97 7.05
N HIS A 154 -21.33 -16.89 6.64
CA HIS A 154 -19.92 -16.64 6.91
C HIS A 154 -19.62 -15.18 7.26
N TYR A 155 -18.89 -14.99 8.35
CA TYR A 155 -18.34 -13.69 8.75
C TYR A 155 -16.84 -13.77 9.01
N GLN A 156 -16.16 -12.72 8.59
CA GLN A 156 -14.81 -12.36 8.97
C GLN A 156 -14.88 -11.00 9.68
N LEU A 157 -14.75 -11.00 11.01
CA LEU A 157 -14.55 -9.78 11.78
C LEU A 157 -13.06 -9.54 11.94
N THR A 158 -12.55 -8.39 11.54
CA THR A 158 -11.14 -8.01 11.70
C THR A 158 -11.03 -6.75 12.53
N PHE A 159 -10.22 -6.81 13.59
CA PHE A 159 -9.71 -5.65 14.31
C PHE A 159 -8.32 -5.32 13.79
N SER A 160 -8.10 -4.05 13.46
CA SER A 160 -6.79 -3.51 13.06
C SER A 160 -6.35 -2.43 14.04
N LEU A 161 -5.10 -2.48 14.45
CA LEU A 161 -4.42 -1.47 15.25
C LEU A 161 -3.21 -0.99 14.45
N ALA A 162 -3.14 0.32 14.24
CA ALA A 162 -1.99 0.98 13.62
C ALA A 162 -1.58 2.21 14.42
N ASP A 163 -0.29 2.50 14.45
CA ASP A 163 0.24 3.72 15.05
C ASP A 163 0.33 4.82 13.98
N LYS A 164 -0.35 5.95 14.20
CA LYS A 164 -0.38 7.09 13.28
C LYS A 164 0.46 8.27 13.79
N THR A 165 1.47 8.00 14.61
CA THR A 165 2.45 9.02 14.97
C THR A 165 3.05 9.62 13.71
N LYS A 166 3.32 10.93 13.70
CA LYS A 166 4.02 11.62 12.60
C LYS A 166 5.40 11.05 12.24
N TRP A 167 5.91 10.12 13.06
CA TRP A 167 7.19 9.44 12.90
C TRP A 167 7.07 8.12 12.13
N ILE A 168 5.86 7.67 11.81
CA ILE A 168 5.59 6.53 10.93
C ILE A 168 5.27 7.05 9.54
N ARG A 169 5.86 6.42 8.54
CA ARG A 169 5.70 6.78 7.13
C ARG A 169 4.26 6.54 6.66
N PRO A 170 3.63 7.50 5.97
CA PRO A 170 2.28 7.33 5.44
C PRO A 170 2.26 6.60 4.08
N ASP A 171 3.41 6.25 3.49
CA ASP A 171 3.48 5.59 2.19
C ASP A 171 3.59 4.05 2.30
N PRO A 172 3.01 3.27 1.38
CA PRO A 172 3.14 1.82 1.37
C PRO A 172 4.60 1.33 1.32
N PRO A 173 4.96 0.23 2.01
CA PRO A 173 4.09 -0.61 2.86
C PRO A 173 3.89 -0.03 4.27
N TYR A 174 4.49 1.11 4.59
CA TYR A 174 4.52 1.66 5.95
C TYR A 174 3.27 2.44 6.34
N ALA A 175 2.44 2.84 5.38
CA ALA A 175 1.16 3.54 5.59
C ALA A 175 0.23 2.83 6.60
N ALA A 176 0.32 1.50 6.62
CA ALA A 176 -0.42 0.63 7.53
C ALA A 176 0.44 0.12 8.71
N TYR A 177 1.74 0.42 8.74
CA TYR A 177 2.72 -0.26 9.58
C TYR A 177 3.02 0.50 10.89
N PRO A 178 3.12 -0.18 12.04
CA PRO A 178 2.90 -1.60 12.22
C PRO A 178 1.41 -1.89 12.25
N LEU A 179 0.98 -2.78 11.34
CA LEU A 179 -0.39 -3.26 11.28
C LEU A 179 -0.46 -4.49 12.17
N HIS A 180 -1.10 -4.36 13.33
CA HIS A 180 -1.45 -5.51 14.14
C HIS A 180 -2.92 -5.83 13.93
N GLN A 181 -3.20 -7.08 13.57
CA GLN A 181 -4.55 -7.52 13.28
C GLN A 181 -4.90 -8.77 14.06
N VAL A 182 -6.18 -8.84 14.44
CA VAL A 182 -6.83 -10.06 14.91
C VAL A 182 -8.08 -10.23 14.08
N SER A 183 -8.34 -11.47 13.65
CA SER A 183 -9.56 -11.80 12.92
C SER A 183 -10.30 -12.93 13.60
N TRP A 184 -11.62 -12.84 13.59
CA TRP A 184 -12.53 -13.91 13.94
C TRP A 184 -13.23 -14.39 12.67
N ILE A 185 -13.20 -15.69 12.44
CA ILE A 185 -13.97 -16.40 11.42
C ILE A 185 -15.17 -17.03 12.11
N ILE A 186 -16.37 -16.68 11.66
CA ILE A 186 -17.61 -17.08 12.31
C ILE A 186 -18.47 -17.71 11.23
N LYS A 187 -18.82 -18.99 11.42
CA LYS A 187 -19.75 -19.66 10.51
C LYS A 187 -21.11 -19.76 11.18
N ASN A 188 -22.16 -19.48 10.42
CA ASN A 188 -23.54 -19.61 10.85
C ASN A 188 -24.17 -20.82 10.15
N SER A 189 -24.60 -21.82 10.92
CA SER A 189 -25.19 -23.03 10.36
C SER A 189 -26.64 -22.86 9.90
N ASN A 190 -27.30 -21.76 10.28
CA ASN A 190 -28.70 -21.50 9.95
C ASN A 190 -28.95 -19.99 9.77
N PRO A 191 -28.53 -19.38 8.65
CA PRO A 191 -28.76 -17.96 8.39
C PRO A 191 -30.26 -17.63 8.22
N ILE A 192 -30.66 -16.47 8.71
CA ILE A 192 -32.09 -16.04 8.80
C ILE A 192 -32.57 -15.33 7.53
N HIS A 193 -31.68 -14.97 6.62
CA HIS A 193 -32.02 -14.28 5.38
C HIS A 193 -31.75 -15.14 4.14
N ASP A 194 -32.75 -15.21 3.26
CA ASP A 194 -32.72 -15.93 1.99
C ASP A 194 -32.75 -14.90 0.84
N SER A 195 -31.74 -14.03 0.78
CA SER A 195 -31.53 -13.20 -0.41
C SER A 195 -30.86 -14.05 -1.50
N LEU A 196 -31.16 -13.75 -2.77
CA LEU A 196 -30.36 -14.27 -3.88
C LEU A 196 -28.86 -14.04 -3.58
N PRO A 197 -27.97 -14.97 -3.94
CA PRO A 197 -26.55 -14.82 -3.66
C PRO A 197 -26.04 -13.51 -4.28
N LEU A 198 -25.18 -12.80 -3.57
CA LEU A 198 -24.54 -11.62 -4.13
C LEU A 198 -23.61 -12.04 -5.26
N GLU A 199 -23.88 -11.54 -6.46
CA GLU A 199 -23.11 -11.83 -7.67
C GLU A 199 -22.52 -10.54 -8.24
N ILE A 200 -21.31 -10.65 -8.79
CA ILE A 200 -20.59 -9.54 -9.40
C ILE A 200 -20.17 -9.94 -10.80
N GLU A 201 -20.58 -9.15 -11.78
CA GLU A 201 -20.10 -9.20 -13.15
C GLU A 201 -19.23 -7.97 -13.44
N LEU A 202 -18.11 -8.18 -14.12
CA LEU A 202 -17.20 -7.11 -14.52
C LEU A 202 -17.15 -7.01 -16.04
N GLU A 203 -17.48 -5.83 -16.55
CA GLU A 203 -17.24 -5.44 -17.93
C GLU A 203 -16.03 -4.50 -17.97
N ALA A 204 -15.05 -4.78 -18.83
CA ALA A 204 -13.82 -3.99 -18.84
C ALA A 204 -13.31 -3.69 -20.24
N THR A 205 -12.60 -2.59 -20.36
CA THR A 205 -11.85 -2.20 -21.56
C THR A 205 -10.38 -2.07 -21.20
N ASN A 206 -9.53 -2.85 -21.88
CA ASN A 206 -8.07 -2.79 -21.70
C ASN A 206 -7.52 -1.41 -22.12
N PRO A 207 -6.51 -0.87 -21.41
CA PRO A 207 -5.84 0.36 -21.80
C PRO A 207 -5.08 0.19 -23.12
N SER A 208 -4.91 1.31 -23.81
CA SER A 208 -4.04 1.48 -24.98
C SER A 208 -2.57 1.22 -24.65
N PHE A 209 -1.72 1.07 -25.68
CA PHE A 209 -0.31 0.76 -25.48
C PHE A 209 0.41 1.87 -24.70
N LEU A 210 0.94 1.54 -23.52
CA LEU A 210 1.52 2.50 -22.55
C LEU A 210 0.53 3.57 -22.05
N GLY A 211 -0.77 3.35 -22.30
CA GLY A 211 -1.85 4.21 -21.86
C GLY A 211 -2.32 3.91 -20.44
N HIS A 212 -3.19 4.79 -19.97
CA HIS A 212 -3.90 4.68 -18.70
C HIS A 212 -5.40 4.88 -18.94
N ASP A 213 -5.92 4.54 -20.10
CA ASP A 213 -7.32 4.73 -20.50
C ASP A 213 -8.19 3.48 -20.29
N GLY A 214 -7.71 2.53 -19.49
CA GLY A 214 -8.46 1.33 -19.13
C GLY A 214 -9.66 1.65 -18.25
N GLN A 215 -10.70 0.83 -18.35
CA GLN A 215 -11.96 1.02 -17.64
C GLN A 215 -12.51 -0.31 -17.13
N ILE A 216 -13.15 -0.31 -15.96
CA ILE A 216 -13.87 -1.46 -15.41
C ILE A 216 -15.22 -0.96 -14.86
N GLN A 217 -16.31 -1.52 -15.36
CA GLN A 217 -17.66 -1.34 -14.84
C GLN A 217 -18.06 -2.60 -14.08
N SER A 218 -18.48 -2.44 -12.82
CA SER A 218 -19.10 -3.52 -12.06
C SER A 218 -20.62 -3.49 -12.19
N GLN A 219 -21.21 -4.67 -12.33
CA GLN A 219 -22.65 -4.91 -12.25
C GLN A 219 -22.88 -5.87 -11.08
N VAL A 220 -23.78 -5.49 -10.18
CA VAL A 220 -24.09 -6.27 -8.96
C VAL A 220 -25.54 -6.72 -9.02
N SER A 221 -25.76 -8.00 -8.76
CA SER A 221 -27.09 -8.62 -8.64
C SER A 221 -27.19 -9.47 -7.38
N GLY A 222 -28.41 -9.73 -6.92
CA GLY A 222 -28.64 -10.43 -5.65
C GLY A 222 -28.28 -9.60 -4.42
N GLY A 223 -28.14 -10.24 -3.26
CA GLY A 223 -27.93 -9.59 -1.96
C GLY A 223 -29.01 -8.56 -1.60
N THR A 224 -28.70 -7.72 -0.62
CA THR A 224 -29.58 -6.63 -0.15
C THR A 224 -28.90 -5.26 -0.28
N PRO A 225 -29.38 -4.34 -1.15
CA PRO A 225 -28.83 -2.99 -1.24
C PRO A 225 -29.10 -2.19 0.04
N PRO A 226 -28.28 -1.16 0.37
CA PRO A 226 -27.20 -0.61 -0.44
C PRO A 226 -25.91 -1.45 -0.43
N TYR A 227 -25.16 -1.39 -1.54
CA TYR A 227 -23.87 -2.04 -1.69
C TYR A 227 -22.71 -1.09 -1.41
N GLU A 228 -21.65 -1.62 -0.81
CA GLU A 228 -20.36 -0.95 -0.61
C GLU A 228 -19.29 -1.65 -1.47
N TYR A 229 -18.62 -0.86 -2.32
CA TYR A 229 -17.55 -1.35 -3.21
C TYR A 229 -16.20 -1.10 -2.57
N ILE A 230 -15.32 -2.10 -2.62
CA ILE A 230 -13.97 -2.04 -2.08
C ILE A 230 -13.03 -2.58 -3.15
N TRP A 231 -12.42 -1.67 -3.91
CA TRP A 231 -11.43 -2.03 -4.93
C TRP A 231 -10.01 -2.08 -4.36
N SER A 232 -9.14 -2.90 -4.96
CA SER A 232 -7.72 -3.00 -4.59
C SER A 232 -6.94 -1.69 -4.74
N ASN A 233 -7.40 -0.78 -5.60
CA ASN A 233 -6.85 0.57 -5.77
C ASN A 233 -7.42 1.60 -4.77
N GLY A 234 -8.32 1.19 -3.87
CA GLY A 234 -8.93 2.03 -2.85
C GLY A 234 -10.19 2.78 -3.29
N SER A 235 -10.64 2.60 -4.54
CA SER A 235 -11.91 3.19 -5.00
C SER A 235 -13.12 2.53 -4.32
N GLN A 236 -14.18 3.32 -4.15
CA GLN A 236 -15.49 2.89 -3.66
C GLN A 236 -16.60 3.02 -4.72
N ASP A 237 -16.22 3.38 -5.94
CA ASP A 237 -17.16 3.58 -7.04
C ASP A 237 -17.38 2.26 -7.81
N PRO A 238 -18.61 2.01 -8.31
CA PRO A 238 -18.89 0.85 -9.15
C PRO A 238 -18.18 0.91 -10.51
N PHE A 239 -17.73 2.10 -10.94
CA PHE A 239 -17.03 2.34 -12.19
C PHE A 239 -15.62 2.86 -11.92
N LEU A 240 -14.63 2.21 -12.52
CA LEU A 240 -13.25 2.65 -12.55
C LEU A 240 -12.87 3.11 -13.95
N SER A 241 -12.14 4.21 -14.01
CA SER A 241 -11.55 4.76 -15.22
C SER A 241 -10.10 5.17 -14.96
N ASP A 242 -9.43 5.60 -16.01
CA ASP A 242 -8.03 6.03 -15.98
C ASP A 242 -7.07 4.93 -15.46
N LEU A 243 -7.35 3.67 -15.81
CA LEU A 243 -6.62 2.51 -15.31
C LEU A 243 -5.46 2.10 -16.23
N SER A 244 -4.32 1.77 -15.64
CA SER A 244 -3.22 1.07 -16.30
C SER A 244 -3.44 -0.45 -16.28
N ALA A 245 -2.68 -1.18 -17.11
CA ALA A 245 -2.68 -2.64 -17.08
C ALA A 245 -2.29 -3.16 -15.69
N GLY A 246 -2.94 -4.22 -15.24
CA GLY A 246 -2.79 -4.74 -13.89
C GLY A 246 -4.02 -5.52 -13.41
N THR A 247 -3.89 -6.16 -12.26
CA THR A 247 -4.99 -6.89 -11.62
C THR A 247 -5.74 -5.97 -10.65
N TYR A 248 -7.05 -5.88 -10.85
CA TYR A 248 -7.97 -5.13 -10.00
C TYR A 248 -8.90 -6.12 -9.30
N GLU A 249 -8.88 -6.12 -7.97
CA GLU A 249 -9.75 -6.96 -7.16
C GLU A 249 -10.89 -6.11 -6.62
N LEU A 250 -12.12 -6.60 -6.74
CA LEU A 250 -13.31 -5.98 -6.17
C LEU A 250 -13.89 -6.89 -5.10
N ARG A 251 -14.18 -6.32 -3.94
CA ARG A 251 -15.12 -6.87 -2.98
C ARG A 251 -16.36 -5.98 -2.93
N VAL A 252 -17.54 -6.58 -3.05
CA VAL A 252 -18.81 -5.91 -2.79
C VAL A 252 -19.40 -6.48 -1.50
N VAL A 253 -19.85 -5.60 -0.61
CA VAL A 253 -20.52 -5.96 0.64
C VAL A 253 -21.92 -5.36 0.64
N ASP A 254 -22.93 -6.15 1.00
CA ASP A 254 -24.32 -5.71 1.05
C ASP A 254 -24.73 -5.13 2.42
N GLN A 255 -26.01 -4.75 2.58
CA GLN A 255 -26.52 -4.20 3.84
C GLN A 255 -26.43 -5.19 5.02
N HIS A 256 -26.53 -6.48 4.74
CA HIS A 256 -26.53 -7.57 5.72
C HIS A 256 -25.14 -8.20 5.92
N PHE A 257 -24.09 -7.54 5.41
CA PHE A 257 -22.71 -7.96 5.44
C PHE A 257 -22.42 -9.23 4.62
N ASP A 258 -23.33 -9.68 3.77
CA ASP A 258 -22.97 -10.67 2.77
C ASP A 258 -21.99 -10.05 1.77
N TYR A 259 -21.06 -10.85 1.25
CA TYR A 259 -20.04 -10.31 0.37
C TYR A 259 -19.65 -11.27 -0.75
N ALA A 260 -19.26 -10.67 -1.87
CA ALA A 260 -18.70 -11.36 -3.01
C ALA A 260 -17.38 -10.70 -3.39
N THR A 261 -16.47 -11.50 -3.94
CA THR A 261 -15.18 -11.02 -4.45
C THR A 261 -14.99 -11.50 -5.87
N THR A 262 -14.46 -10.64 -6.71
CA THR A 262 -14.03 -10.98 -8.07
C THR A 262 -12.76 -10.20 -8.41
N SER A 263 -12.06 -10.60 -9.46
CA SER A 263 -10.91 -9.87 -9.96
C SER A 263 -10.93 -9.81 -11.48
N TYR A 264 -10.37 -8.73 -12.02
CA TYR A 264 -10.16 -8.56 -13.45
C TYR A 264 -8.71 -8.18 -13.71
N GLN A 265 -8.10 -8.84 -14.69
CA GLN A 265 -6.76 -8.50 -15.16
C GLN A 265 -6.90 -7.64 -16.42
N LEU A 266 -6.65 -6.33 -16.29
CA LEU A 266 -6.48 -5.47 -17.44
C LEU A 266 -5.14 -5.83 -18.09
N GLU A 267 -5.21 -6.32 -19.32
CA GLU A 267 -4.03 -6.63 -20.10
C GLU A 267 -3.59 -5.38 -20.84
N GLN A 268 -2.27 -5.18 -20.93
CA GLN A 268 -1.76 -4.23 -21.88
C GLN A 268 -2.00 -4.81 -23.27
N LYS A 269 -2.81 -4.14 -24.11
CA LYS A 269 -2.86 -4.51 -25.53
C LYS A 269 -1.47 -4.29 -26.12
N SER A 270 -0.80 -5.37 -26.51
CA SER A 270 0.50 -5.25 -27.15
C SER A 270 0.88 -6.49 -27.96
N LYS A 271 0.77 -6.38 -29.28
CA LYS A 271 1.94 -6.61 -30.13
C LYS A 271 2.59 -5.26 -30.46
N LEU A 272 3.87 -5.13 -30.11
CA LEU A 272 4.78 -4.14 -30.68
C LEU A 272 6.11 -4.84 -30.92
N ASP A 273 6.29 -5.40 -32.12
CA ASP A 273 7.55 -5.96 -32.55
C ASP A 273 8.31 -4.90 -33.35
N ILE A 274 9.54 -4.63 -32.94
CA ILE A 274 10.41 -3.62 -33.54
C ILE A 274 11.71 -4.30 -33.95
N ASP A 275 11.90 -4.48 -35.25
CA ASP A 275 13.18 -4.92 -35.83
C ASP A 275 13.85 -3.73 -36.52
N LEU A 276 14.93 -3.25 -35.89
CA LEU A 276 15.79 -2.19 -36.37
C LEU A 276 17.09 -2.79 -36.86
N ARG A 277 17.39 -2.59 -38.14
CA ARG A 277 18.61 -3.13 -38.74
C ARG A 277 19.26 -2.13 -39.68
N SER A 278 20.60 -2.16 -39.67
CA SER A 278 21.37 -1.48 -40.70
C SER A 278 21.48 -2.38 -41.92
N VAL A 279 21.12 -1.85 -43.09
CA VAL A 279 21.14 -2.59 -44.35
C VAL A 279 22.05 -1.88 -45.32
N TRP A 280 23.05 -2.60 -45.84
CA TRP A 280 23.91 -2.10 -46.90
C TRP A 280 23.21 -2.21 -48.25
N THR A 281 23.13 -1.10 -48.98
CA THR A 281 22.57 -1.05 -50.33
C THR A 281 23.61 -0.54 -51.32
N LYS A 282 23.34 -0.65 -52.63
CA LYS A 282 24.21 -0.09 -53.70
C LYS A 282 24.45 1.42 -53.57
N ASN A 283 23.65 2.12 -52.76
CA ASN A 283 23.73 3.57 -52.51
C ASN A 283 24.25 3.89 -51.09
N GLY A 284 24.79 2.91 -50.35
CA GLY A 284 25.29 3.07 -48.98
C GLY A 284 24.41 2.45 -47.90
N TRP A 285 24.74 2.73 -46.64
CA TRP A 285 24.00 2.29 -45.45
C TRP A 285 22.61 2.92 -45.37
N LYS A 286 21.61 2.11 -45.05
CA LYS A 286 20.26 2.54 -44.66
C LYS A 286 19.90 1.95 -43.30
N VAL A 287 18.97 2.59 -42.61
CA VAL A 287 18.30 2.02 -41.45
C VAL A 287 16.93 1.56 -41.90
N ASP A 288 16.67 0.26 -41.76
CA ASP A 288 15.36 -0.33 -41.96
C ASP A 288 14.69 -0.51 -40.60
N LEU A 289 13.41 -0.17 -40.54
CA LEU A 289 12.55 -0.34 -39.38
C LEU A 289 11.35 -1.18 -39.81
N ASN A 290 11.29 -2.41 -39.32
CA ASN A 290 10.11 -3.25 -39.41
C ASN A 290 9.33 -3.10 -38.10
N LEU A 291 8.06 -2.70 -38.23
CA LEU A 291 7.15 -2.52 -37.11
C LEU A 291 5.95 -3.43 -37.32
N GLU A 292 5.65 -4.26 -36.33
CA GLU A 292 4.37 -4.94 -36.24
C GLU A 292 3.65 -4.47 -34.98
N SER A 293 2.49 -3.83 -35.15
CA SER A 293 1.70 -3.35 -34.02
C SER A 293 0.21 -3.52 -34.25
N ASP A 294 -0.50 -3.82 -33.16
CA ASP A 294 -1.98 -3.88 -33.14
C ASP A 294 -2.62 -2.48 -33.16
N GLU A 295 -1.83 -1.42 -32.96
CA GLU A 295 -2.28 -0.03 -32.95
C GLU A 295 -1.51 0.82 -33.96
N LYS A 296 -2.09 1.96 -34.34
CA LYS A 296 -1.47 2.89 -35.28
C LYS A 296 -0.41 3.72 -34.55
N LEU A 297 0.86 3.51 -34.91
CA LEU A 297 2.00 4.25 -34.35
C LEU A 297 2.29 5.53 -35.15
N ASN A 298 2.69 6.58 -34.43
CA ASN A 298 3.31 7.76 -35.03
C ASN A 298 4.83 7.66 -34.87
N CYS A 299 5.56 7.55 -35.97
CA CYS A 299 7.01 7.39 -35.98
C CYS A 299 7.68 8.60 -36.63
N TRP A 300 8.77 9.10 -36.04
CA TRP A 300 9.62 10.12 -36.63
C TRP A 300 11.10 9.72 -36.54
N TRP A 301 11.87 10.13 -37.53
CA TRP A 301 13.32 9.99 -37.54
C TRP A 301 13.96 11.35 -37.24
N SER A 302 14.97 11.38 -36.38
CA SER A 302 15.78 12.58 -36.11
C SER A 302 17.25 12.20 -36.02
N THR A 303 18.13 13.06 -36.53
CA THR A 303 19.59 12.94 -36.38
C THR A 303 20.10 13.61 -35.10
N GLY A 304 19.21 14.21 -34.30
CA GLY A 304 19.56 14.88 -33.04
C GLY A 304 20.44 16.13 -33.19
N ALA A 305 20.51 16.70 -34.39
CA ALA A 305 21.30 17.89 -34.73
C ALA A 305 20.41 19.13 -34.86
#